data_AF-A0A7H1MA10-F1
#
_entry.id   AF-A0A7H1MA10-F1
#
_cell.length_a   1.000
_cell.length_b   1.000
_cell.length_c   1.000
_cell.angle_alpha   90.00
_cell.angle_beta   90.00
_cell.angle_gamma   90.00
#
_symmetry.space_group_name_H-M   'P 1'
#
loop_
_entity.id
_entity.type
_entity.pdbx_description
1 polymer ?
#
loop_
_entity_poly.entity_id
_entity_poly.type
_entity_poly.pdbx_seq_one_letter_code
_entity_poly.pdbx_strand_id
1 'polypeptide(L)'
;MEIWDYIIEKQLYIHLKSYDEQIGLISLGKTPWATVGSVIYENAKKTNGQFQQLEGSKNPKRFFLKGLPEKKVNQQPESIKATANGFHERDLHPLLAKWLWINPAFNAHSRTVFHENSKKNQKGEDKWFYPDMVAVNFEYANYAENNVFNLIKKFDRLPIKIFSFELKVDLNFSNYKEYFFRRSAIPVGQMKAVWLL
;
A
#
# COMPACT_ATOMS: atom_id res chain seq x y z
N MET A 1 8.43 2.07 2.44
CA MET A 1 9.77 1.45 2.52
C MET A 1 9.72 0.51 3.69
N GLU A 2 9.92 -0.80 3.50
CA GLU A 2 9.93 -1.72 4.63
C GLU A 2 11.16 -1.49 5.51
N ILE A 3 11.07 -1.80 6.79
CA ILE A 3 12.18 -1.59 7.75
C ILE A 3 13.45 -2.35 7.32
N TRP A 4 13.30 -3.48 6.64
CA TRP A 4 14.42 -4.27 6.14
C TRP A 4 15.10 -3.61 4.94
N ASP A 5 14.34 -3.02 4.02
CA ASP A 5 14.89 -2.25 2.91
C ASP A 5 15.71 -1.06 3.44
N TYR A 6 15.21 -0.38 4.47
CA TYR A 6 15.92 0.71 5.14
C TYR A 6 17.23 0.25 5.79
N ILE A 7 17.24 -0.92 6.44
CA ILE A 7 18.44 -1.49 7.07
C ILE A 7 19.49 -1.87 6.01
N ILE A 8 19.06 -2.40 4.86
CA ILE A 8 19.96 -2.69 3.74
C ILE A 8 20.51 -1.40 3.14
N GLU A 9 19.64 -0.43 2.84
CA GLU A 9 20.01 0.85 2.23
C GLU A 9 21.02 1.61 3.09
N LYS A 10 20.81 1.66 4.41
CA LYS A 10 21.69 2.33 5.36
C LYS A 10 22.86 1.46 5.83
N GLN A 11 23.01 0.26 5.28
CA GLN A 11 24.02 -0.72 5.67
C GLN A 11 24.10 -0.90 7.20
N LEU A 12 22.96 -0.92 7.91
CA LEU A 12 22.98 -1.03 9.38
C LEU A 12 23.30 -2.46 9.84
N TYR A 13 23.26 -3.43 8.93
CA TYR A 13 23.45 -4.84 9.21
C TYR A 13 24.91 -5.22 9.54
N ILE A 14 25.90 -4.43 9.11
CA ILE A 14 27.33 -4.67 9.41
C ILE A 14 27.65 -4.60 10.90
N HIS A 15 26.82 -3.91 11.68
CA HIS A 15 26.98 -3.81 13.13
C HIS A 15 26.29 -4.96 13.90
N LEU A 16 25.61 -5.88 13.20
CA LEU A 16 24.94 -7.01 13.84
C LEU A 16 25.97 -8.09 14.18
N LYS A 17 25.89 -8.64 15.40
CA LYS A 17 26.77 -9.73 15.86
C LYS A 17 26.66 -11.01 15.02
N SER A 18 25.56 -11.19 14.31
CA SER A 18 25.30 -12.32 13.41
C SER A 18 25.85 -12.12 12.01
N TYR A 19 26.39 -10.94 11.69
CA TYR A 19 26.95 -10.65 10.38
C TYR A 19 28.35 -11.24 10.27
N ASP A 20 28.57 -12.01 9.21
CA ASP A 20 29.88 -12.52 8.81
C ASP A 20 30.29 -11.88 7.49
N GLU A 21 31.43 -11.18 7.51
CA GLU A 21 31.97 -10.45 6.35
C GLU A 21 32.33 -11.38 5.19
N GLN A 22 32.72 -12.64 5.46
CA GLN A 22 33.09 -13.61 4.44
C GLN A 22 31.86 -14.17 3.71
N ILE A 23 30.72 -14.25 4.40
CA ILE A 23 29.46 -14.83 3.89
C ILE A 23 28.51 -13.73 3.36
N GLY A 24 28.69 -12.47 3.79
CA GLY A 24 27.88 -11.33 3.39
C GLY A 24 26.46 -11.38 3.97
N LEU A 25 25.47 -10.75 3.32
CA LEU A 25 24.09 -10.67 3.85
C LEU A 25 23.42 -12.02 4.12
N ILE A 26 23.90 -13.10 3.50
CA ILE A 26 23.37 -14.46 3.67
C ILE A 26 23.61 -14.96 5.11
N SER A 27 24.61 -14.42 5.81
CA SER A 27 24.90 -14.72 7.22
C SER A 27 23.79 -14.31 8.19
N LEU A 28 22.94 -13.34 7.81
CA LEU A 28 21.90 -12.76 8.67
C LEU A 28 20.62 -13.59 8.75
N GLY A 29 20.56 -14.71 8.02
CA GLY A 29 19.42 -15.62 7.95
C GLY A 29 18.32 -15.17 7.00
N LYS A 30 17.39 -16.08 6.67
CA LYS A 30 16.31 -15.85 5.70
C LYS A 30 15.20 -14.93 6.20
N THR A 31 15.10 -14.74 7.53
CA THR A 31 13.97 -14.06 8.18
C THR A 31 14.42 -13.08 9.28
N PRO A 32 15.02 -11.93 8.91
CA PRO A 32 15.53 -10.94 9.85
C PRO A 32 14.49 -10.47 10.89
N TRP A 33 13.22 -10.36 10.50
CA TRP A 33 12.13 -9.99 11.42
C TRP A 33 11.92 -11.03 12.53
N ALA A 34 12.12 -12.32 12.24
CA ALA A 34 12.01 -13.40 13.22
C ALA A 34 13.17 -13.33 14.22
N THR A 35 14.38 -13.00 13.74
CA THR A 35 15.55 -12.76 14.59
C THR A 35 15.31 -11.59 15.54
N VAL A 36 14.82 -10.45 15.03
CA VAL A 36 14.48 -9.28 15.85
C VAL A 36 13.39 -9.62 16.86
N GLY A 37 12.34 -10.33 16.44
CA GLY A 37 11.26 -10.79 17.32
C GLY A 37 11.76 -11.70 18.46
N SER A 38 12.70 -12.60 18.17
CA SER A 38 13.33 -13.48 19.17
C SER A 38 14.12 -12.69 20.21
N VAL A 39 14.94 -11.72 19.77
CA VAL A 39 15.73 -10.87 20.67
C VAL A 39 14.83 -10.06 21.60
N ILE A 40 13.74 -9.48 21.06
CA ILE A 40 12.76 -8.74 21.87
C ILE A 40 12.09 -9.67 22.88
N TYR A 41 11.71 -10.88 22.48
CA TYR A 41 11.09 -11.87 23.36
C TYR A 41 11.99 -12.29 24.52
N GLU A 42 13.27 -12.57 24.25
CA GLU A 42 14.25 -12.88 25.28
C GLU A 42 14.52 -11.69 26.19
N ASN A 43 14.61 -10.48 25.63
CA ASN A 43 14.81 -9.26 26.40
C ASN A 43 13.62 -9.03 27.35
N ALA A 44 12.38 -9.25 26.88
CA ALA A 44 11.17 -9.10 27.69
C ALA A 44 11.08 -10.07 28.88
N LYS A 45 11.75 -11.23 28.81
CA LYS A 45 11.83 -12.19 29.93
C LYS A 45 12.85 -11.79 31.00
N LYS A 46 13.84 -10.96 30.65
CA LYS A 46 14.91 -10.57 31.59
C LYS A 46 14.39 -9.53 32.58
N THR A 47 14.79 -9.65 33.85
CA THR A 47 14.47 -8.67 34.91
C THR A 47 14.95 -7.26 34.53
N ASN A 48 16.19 -7.14 34.03
CA ASN A 48 16.78 -5.91 33.48
C ASN A 48 16.46 -5.67 31.98
N GLY A 49 15.47 -6.38 31.43
CA GLY A 49 15.01 -6.16 30.06
C GLY A 49 14.40 -4.77 29.88
N GLN A 50 14.59 -4.17 28.71
CA GLN A 50 13.97 -2.90 28.32
C GLN A 50 12.53 -3.10 27.81
N PHE A 51 12.14 -4.31 27.42
CA PHE A 51 10.81 -4.61 26.92
C PHE A 51 9.93 -5.32 27.96
N GLN A 52 8.62 -5.20 27.84
CA GLN A 52 7.61 -5.94 28.60
C GLN A 52 6.52 -6.45 27.65
N GLN A 53 5.99 -7.64 27.93
CA GLN A 53 4.85 -8.18 27.18
C GLN A 53 3.56 -7.51 27.65
N LEU A 54 2.70 -7.12 26.71
CA LEU A 54 1.37 -6.58 27.01
C LEU A 54 0.48 -7.65 27.66
N GLU A 55 -0.06 -7.34 28.84
CA GLU A 55 -1.01 -8.23 29.51
C GLU A 55 -2.25 -8.48 28.64
N GLY A 56 -2.67 -9.75 28.54
CA GLY A 56 -3.79 -10.17 27.69
C GLY A 56 -3.46 -10.45 26.22
N SER A 57 -2.27 -10.08 25.74
CA SER A 57 -1.82 -10.37 24.36
C SER A 57 -1.30 -11.81 24.24
N LYS A 58 -2.18 -12.73 23.83
CA LYS A 58 -1.84 -14.15 23.63
C LYS A 58 -1.42 -14.46 22.20
N ASN A 59 -2.12 -13.96 21.18
CA ASN A 59 -1.82 -14.16 19.76
C ASN A 59 -2.35 -13.00 18.88
N PRO A 60 -1.49 -12.22 18.19
CA PRO A 60 -0.04 -12.20 18.30
C PRO A 60 0.40 -11.63 19.66
N LYS A 61 1.57 -12.06 20.17
CA LYS A 61 2.21 -11.45 21.35
C LYS A 61 2.72 -10.05 21.00
N ARG A 62 2.41 -9.07 21.84
CA ARG A 62 2.80 -7.67 21.70
C ARG A 62 3.75 -7.27 22.82
N PHE A 63 4.78 -6.50 22.47
CA PHE A 63 5.81 -6.01 23.39
C PHE A 63 5.89 -4.49 23.32
N PHE A 64 6.26 -3.87 24.43
CA PHE A 64 6.47 -2.43 24.53
C PHE A 64 7.66 -2.10 25.45
N LEU A 65 8.17 -0.87 25.40
CA LEU A 65 9.30 -0.44 26.21
C LEU A 65 8.85 -0.15 27.66
N LYS A 66 9.56 -0.69 28.65
CA LYS A 66 9.36 -0.36 30.07
C LYS A 66 9.56 1.14 30.28
N GLY A 67 8.61 1.77 30.99
CA GLY A 67 8.59 3.22 31.20
C GLY A 67 7.70 4.00 30.22
N LEU A 68 7.19 3.36 29.17
CA LEU A 68 6.09 3.93 28.38
C LEU A 68 4.74 3.56 29.02
N PRO A 69 3.79 4.51 29.15
CA PRO A 69 2.48 4.19 29.69
C PRO A 69 1.74 3.22 28.76
N GLU A 70 1.28 2.08 29.30
CA GLU A 70 0.55 1.03 28.56
C GLU A 70 -0.65 1.55 27.76
N LYS A 71 -1.28 2.65 28.21
CA LYS A 71 -2.38 3.32 27.53
C LYS A 71 -2.03 3.77 26.10
N LYS A 72 -0.76 4.02 25.77
CA LYS A 72 -0.33 4.36 24.40
C LYS A 72 -0.17 3.14 23.48
N VAL A 73 -0.13 1.93 24.04
CA VAL A 73 0.12 0.67 23.32
C VAL A 73 -1.18 -0.10 23.05
N ASN A 74 -2.18 0.04 23.93
CA ASN A 74 -3.52 -0.53 23.75
C ASN A 74 -4.41 0.23 22.77
N GLN A 75 -3.96 1.38 22.28
CA GLN A 75 -4.49 1.90 21.04
C GLN A 75 -4.02 0.92 19.94
N GLN A 76 -4.94 0.05 19.47
CA GLN A 76 -5.11 -0.07 18.01
C GLN A 76 -4.96 1.34 17.47
N PRO A 77 -4.27 1.62 16.34
CA PRO A 77 -4.33 2.96 15.76
C PRO A 77 -5.80 3.30 15.84
N GLU A 78 -6.17 4.26 16.72
CA GLU A 78 -7.57 4.56 16.92
C GLU A 78 -7.98 4.79 15.49
N SER A 79 -8.95 4.01 14.98
CA SER A 79 -9.58 4.34 13.71
C SER A 79 -9.77 5.81 13.87
N ILE A 80 -8.99 6.64 13.16
CA ILE A 80 -8.91 8.05 13.46
C ILE A 80 -10.36 8.39 13.30
N LYS A 81 -11.08 8.60 14.41
CA LYS A 81 -12.50 8.85 14.33
C LYS A 81 -12.40 10.22 13.77
N ALA A 82 -12.47 10.28 12.44
CA ALA A 82 -12.21 11.47 11.67
C ALA A 82 -13.08 12.45 12.40
N THR A 83 -12.44 13.36 13.14
CA THR A 83 -13.13 14.50 13.72
C THR A 83 -13.94 15.00 12.55
N ALA A 84 -15.26 15.02 12.69
CA ALA A 84 -16.24 15.18 11.62
C ALA A 84 -16.05 16.53 10.91
N ASN A 85 -14.94 16.65 10.20
CA ASN A 85 -14.43 17.80 9.52
C ASN A 85 -14.41 17.35 8.07
N GLY A 86 -15.58 17.41 7.42
CA GLY A 86 -15.80 17.63 5.99
C GLY A 86 -14.94 16.90 4.95
N PHE A 87 -14.20 15.86 5.31
CA PHE A 87 -13.28 15.17 4.42
C PHE A 87 -14.06 14.09 3.68
N HIS A 88 -14.26 14.31 2.38
CA HIS A 88 -14.97 13.42 1.50
C HIS A 88 -13.96 12.54 0.75
N GLU A 89 -14.38 11.36 0.26
CA GLU A 89 -13.51 10.51 -0.55
C GLU A 89 -12.86 11.26 -1.72
N ARG A 90 -13.55 12.26 -2.27
CA ARG A 90 -13.06 13.09 -3.37
C ARG A 90 -11.86 13.95 -3.05
N ASP A 91 -11.65 14.28 -1.78
CA ASP A 91 -10.50 15.06 -1.35
C ASP A 91 -9.20 14.26 -1.53
N LEU A 92 -9.28 12.93 -1.66
CA LEU A 92 -8.15 12.06 -2.00
C LEU A 92 -7.80 12.09 -3.50
N HIS A 93 -8.70 12.55 -4.38
CA HIS A 93 -8.51 12.44 -5.83
C HIS A 93 -7.31 13.27 -6.34
N PRO A 94 -7.13 14.56 -5.94
CA PRO A 94 -5.99 15.35 -6.37
C PRO A 94 -4.66 14.78 -5.86
N LEU A 95 -4.66 14.26 -4.62
CA LEU A 95 -3.49 13.62 -4.01
C LEU A 95 -3.07 12.38 -4.80
N LEU A 96 -4.03 11.49 -5.07
CA LEU A 96 -3.80 10.29 -5.87
C LEU A 96 -3.36 10.65 -7.29
N ALA A 97 -3.99 11.63 -7.92
CA ALA A 97 -3.62 12.08 -9.26
C ALA A 97 -2.16 12.55 -9.33
N LYS A 98 -1.74 13.36 -8.34
CA LYS A 98 -0.36 13.84 -8.26
C LYS A 98 0.63 12.69 -8.02
N TRP A 99 0.28 11.73 -7.17
CA TRP A 99 1.13 10.58 -6.91
C TRP A 99 1.27 9.65 -8.11
N LEU A 100 0.17 9.36 -8.83
CA LEU A 100 0.18 8.54 -10.05
C LEU A 100 1.02 9.17 -11.18
N TRP A 101 1.06 10.50 -11.22
CA TRP A 101 1.89 11.25 -12.16
C TRP A 101 3.38 11.16 -11.82
N ILE A 102 3.75 11.32 -10.55
CA ILE A 102 5.16 11.36 -10.13
C ILE A 102 5.77 9.96 -10.02
N ASN A 103 4.98 8.95 -9.62
CA ASN A 103 5.50 7.62 -9.36
C ASN A 103 5.93 6.92 -10.67
N PRO A 104 7.22 6.57 -10.86
CA PRO A 104 7.69 5.92 -12.09
C PRO A 104 7.02 4.59 -12.40
N ALA A 105 6.53 3.86 -11.37
CA ALA A 105 5.82 2.60 -11.55
C ALA A 105 4.50 2.76 -12.31
N PHE A 106 3.86 3.93 -12.19
CA PHE A 106 2.61 4.25 -12.86
C PHE A 106 2.83 5.19 -14.03
N ASN A 107 3.52 6.32 -13.80
CA ASN A 107 3.70 7.41 -14.76
C ASN A 107 2.42 7.66 -15.57
N ALA A 108 1.30 7.82 -14.86
CA ALA A 108 -0.03 7.72 -15.44
C ALA A 108 -0.81 9.02 -15.27
N HIS A 109 -1.55 9.41 -16.31
CA HIS A 109 -2.52 10.48 -16.24
C HIS A 109 -3.83 9.95 -15.68
N SER A 110 -4.39 10.60 -14.66
CA SER A 110 -5.65 10.16 -14.05
C SER A 110 -6.80 11.16 -14.24
N ARG A 111 -8.02 10.63 -14.20
CA ARG A 111 -9.27 11.38 -14.22
C ARG A 111 -10.27 10.75 -13.26
N THR A 112 -11.06 11.59 -12.60
CA THR A 112 -12.20 11.20 -11.78
C THR A 112 -13.40 10.85 -12.66
N VAL A 113 -14.11 9.79 -12.29
CA VAL A 113 -15.36 9.41 -12.93
C VAL A 113 -16.53 9.94 -12.09
N PHE A 114 -17.37 10.78 -12.69
CA PHE A 114 -18.51 11.39 -12.01
C PHE A 114 -19.79 10.59 -12.33
N HIS A 115 -20.09 9.56 -11.53
CA HIS A 115 -21.27 8.69 -11.74
C HIS A 115 -22.61 9.32 -11.29
N GLU A 116 -22.56 10.35 -10.46
CA GLU A 116 -23.71 11.08 -9.92
C GLU A 116 -24.48 11.92 -10.96
N ASN A 117 -23.87 12.18 -12.11
CA ASN A 117 -24.54 12.84 -13.24
C ASN A 117 -25.32 11.86 -14.15
N SER A 118 -25.37 10.57 -13.81
CA SER A 118 -26.12 9.55 -14.57
C SER A 118 -27.63 9.74 -14.44
N LYS A 119 -28.35 9.79 -15.56
CA LYS A 119 -29.83 9.86 -15.60
C LYS A 119 -30.53 8.61 -15.01
N LYS A 120 -29.79 7.53 -14.72
CA LYS A 120 -30.30 6.25 -14.18
C LYS A 120 -30.22 6.12 -12.65
N ASN A 121 -29.97 7.23 -11.93
CA ASN A 121 -29.83 7.31 -10.47
C ASN A 121 -31.00 6.79 -9.59
N GLN A 122 -32.09 6.25 -10.14
CA GLN A 122 -33.29 5.95 -9.36
C GLN A 122 -33.22 4.71 -8.46
N LYS A 123 -32.22 3.82 -8.57
CA LYS A 123 -32.23 2.55 -7.82
C LYS A 123 -30.89 2.05 -7.27
N GLY A 124 -29.84 2.87 -7.21
CA GLY A 124 -28.56 2.46 -6.59
C GLY A 124 -27.79 1.34 -7.32
N GLU A 125 -28.35 0.77 -8.39
CA GLU A 125 -27.75 -0.27 -9.25
C GLU A 125 -26.51 0.25 -10.02
N ASP A 126 -26.49 1.55 -10.38
CA ASP A 126 -25.38 2.19 -11.09
C ASP A 126 -24.08 2.28 -10.27
N LYS A 127 -24.16 2.14 -8.94
CA LYS A 127 -22.96 2.22 -8.09
C LYS A 127 -21.97 1.09 -8.40
N TRP A 128 -22.42 -0.05 -8.92
CA TRP A 128 -21.55 -1.22 -9.13
C TRP A 128 -20.71 -1.17 -10.41
N PHE A 129 -21.01 -0.29 -11.37
CA PHE A 129 -20.44 -0.37 -12.72
C PHE A 129 -19.22 0.53 -12.98
N TYR A 130 -18.97 1.52 -12.13
CA TYR A 130 -17.96 2.55 -12.40
C TYR A 130 -17.00 2.74 -11.22
N PRO A 131 -15.67 2.78 -11.47
CA PRO A 131 -14.68 3.11 -10.45
C PRO A 131 -14.72 4.60 -10.12
N ASP A 132 -14.20 5.01 -8.97
CA ASP A 132 -14.10 6.43 -8.60
C ASP A 132 -13.11 7.21 -9.49
N MET A 133 -12.00 6.57 -9.88
CA MET A 133 -11.01 7.15 -10.78
C MET A 133 -10.47 6.13 -11.79
N VAL A 134 -10.03 6.63 -12.94
CA VAL A 134 -9.27 5.88 -13.95
C VAL A 134 -7.94 6.56 -14.21
N ALA A 135 -6.92 5.80 -14.56
CA ALA A 135 -5.65 6.35 -15.04
C ALA A 135 -5.11 5.59 -16.23
N VAL A 136 -4.36 6.27 -17.09
CA VAL A 136 -3.77 5.70 -18.30
C VAL A 136 -2.29 6.05 -18.35
N ASN A 137 -1.46 5.04 -18.58
CA ASN A 137 -0.07 5.21 -18.98
C ASN A 137 0.06 4.79 -20.45
N PHE A 138 0.55 5.73 -21.26
CA PHE A 138 0.88 5.53 -22.67
C PHE A 138 2.34 5.14 -22.78
N GLU A 139 2.68 3.86 -22.61
CA GLU A 139 4.08 3.41 -22.61
C GLU A 139 4.78 3.72 -23.92
N TYR A 140 4.03 3.70 -25.03
CA TYR A 140 4.53 4.07 -26.35
C TYR A 140 5.03 5.52 -26.44
N ALA A 141 4.54 6.44 -25.58
CA ALA A 141 4.90 7.85 -25.64
C ALA A 141 6.39 8.08 -25.35
N ASN A 142 7.00 7.22 -24.52
CA ASN A 142 8.43 7.24 -24.24
C ASN A 142 9.29 6.81 -25.44
N TYR A 143 8.69 6.20 -26.47
CA TYR A 143 9.38 5.74 -27.68
C TYR A 143 9.17 6.66 -28.88
N ALA A 144 8.50 7.81 -28.69
CA ALA A 144 8.13 8.74 -29.77
C ALA A 144 9.35 9.30 -30.53
N GLU A 145 10.51 9.36 -29.89
CA GLU A 145 11.76 9.87 -30.48
C GLU A 145 12.53 8.81 -31.29
N ASN A 146 12.07 7.55 -31.32
CA ASN A 146 12.80 6.41 -31.89
C ASN A 146 12.05 5.76 -33.07
N ASN A 147 12.81 5.11 -33.96
CA ASN A 147 12.28 4.25 -35.05
C ASN A 147 11.33 3.13 -34.58
N VAL A 148 11.30 2.86 -33.27
CA VAL A 148 10.42 1.88 -32.60
C VAL A 148 8.95 2.29 -32.66
N PHE A 149 8.62 3.59 -32.69
CA PHE A 149 7.24 4.05 -32.77
C PHE A 149 6.53 3.58 -34.06
N ASN A 150 7.25 3.56 -35.18
CA ASN A 150 6.74 3.05 -36.46
C ASN A 150 6.49 1.53 -36.43
N LEU A 151 7.24 0.79 -35.61
CA LEU A 151 7.00 -0.63 -35.37
C LEU A 151 5.77 -0.84 -34.48
N ILE A 152 5.62 -0.07 -33.40
CA ILE A 152 4.48 -0.13 -32.48
C ILE A 152 3.16 0.16 -33.22
N LYS A 153 3.15 1.13 -34.15
CA LYS A 153 1.98 1.44 -34.99
C LYS A 153 1.52 0.30 -35.89
N LYS A 154 2.38 -0.67 -36.20
CA LYS A 154 2.02 -1.84 -37.01
C LYS A 154 1.29 -2.93 -36.22
N PHE A 155 1.27 -2.83 -34.88
CA PHE A 155 0.50 -3.74 -34.04
C PHE A 155 -0.91 -3.20 -33.82
N ASP A 156 -1.90 -4.08 -33.85
CA ASP A 156 -3.31 -3.74 -33.59
C ASP A 156 -3.56 -3.29 -32.13
N ARG A 157 -2.62 -3.56 -31.22
CA ARG A 157 -2.71 -3.22 -29.80
C ARG A 157 -1.53 -2.36 -29.39
N LEU A 158 -1.82 -1.10 -29.07
CA LEU A 158 -0.82 -0.19 -28.50
C LEU A 158 -0.49 -0.61 -27.05
N PRO A 159 0.76 -0.47 -26.60
CA PRO A 159 1.15 -0.75 -25.23
C PRO A 159 0.61 0.38 -24.32
N ILE A 160 -0.61 0.17 -23.83
CA ILE A 160 -1.34 1.07 -22.96
C ILE A 160 -1.67 0.32 -21.68
N LYS A 161 -1.33 0.92 -20.54
CA LYS A 161 -1.75 0.42 -19.22
C LYS A 161 -2.90 1.27 -18.72
N ILE A 162 -4.04 0.63 -18.46
CA ILE A 162 -5.20 1.29 -17.88
C ILE A 162 -5.36 0.79 -16.44
N PHE A 163 -5.44 1.75 -15.53
CA PHE A 163 -5.68 1.56 -14.11
C PHE A 163 -7.04 2.12 -13.76
N SER A 164 -7.60 1.60 -12.67
CA SER A 164 -8.77 2.18 -12.03
C SER A 164 -8.56 2.13 -10.52
N PHE A 165 -9.33 2.94 -9.80
CA PHE A 165 -9.16 3.11 -8.37
C PHE A 165 -10.53 3.30 -7.74
N GLU A 166 -10.70 2.66 -6.59
CA GLU A 166 -11.82 2.86 -5.67
C GLU A 166 -11.22 3.51 -4.43
N LEU A 167 -11.77 4.63 -3.98
CA LEU A 167 -11.22 5.43 -2.90
C LEU A 167 -12.18 5.42 -1.72
N LYS A 168 -11.63 5.22 -0.52
CA LYS A 168 -12.38 5.25 0.73
C LYS A 168 -11.57 5.95 1.81
N VAL A 169 -12.25 6.78 2.61
CA VAL A 169 -11.65 7.43 3.78
C VAL A 169 -11.33 6.40 4.86
N ASP A 170 -12.22 5.42 5.07
CA ASP A 170 -12.06 4.38 6.10
C ASP A 170 -12.26 2.96 5.55
N LEU A 171 -11.29 2.09 5.85
CA LEU A 171 -11.34 0.65 5.56
C LEU A 171 -11.35 -0.16 6.85
N ASN A 172 -12.24 -1.13 6.94
CA ASN A 172 -12.36 -2.06 8.05
C ASN A 172 -12.63 -3.49 7.54
N PHE A 173 -12.53 -4.49 8.43
CA PHE A 173 -12.75 -5.89 8.08
C PHE A 173 -14.15 -6.20 7.54
N SER A 174 -15.14 -5.33 7.78
CA SER A 174 -16.50 -5.50 7.28
C SER A 174 -16.69 -4.98 5.85
N ASN A 175 -15.89 -3.99 5.40
CA ASN A 175 -16.14 -3.27 4.15
C ASN A 175 -15.11 -3.55 3.04
N TYR A 176 -13.90 -4.01 3.38
CA TYR A 176 -12.81 -4.14 2.40
C TYR A 176 -13.09 -5.12 1.26
N LYS A 177 -13.80 -6.24 1.55
CA LYS A 177 -14.15 -7.24 0.52
C LYS A 177 -15.10 -6.67 -0.51
N GLU A 178 -16.08 -5.87 -0.09
CA GLU A 178 -17.05 -5.26 -0.99
C GLU A 178 -16.35 -4.31 -1.96
N TYR A 179 -15.47 -3.44 -1.47
CA TYR A 179 -14.70 -2.52 -2.30
C TYR A 179 -13.71 -3.25 -3.24
N PHE A 180 -13.12 -4.34 -2.78
CA PHE A 180 -12.28 -5.20 -3.60
C PHE A 180 -13.04 -5.75 -4.82
N PHE A 181 -14.28 -6.21 -4.64
CA PHE A 181 -15.04 -6.79 -5.75
C PHE A 181 -15.69 -5.74 -6.65
N ARG A 182 -16.06 -4.57 -6.11
CA ARG A 182 -16.54 -3.41 -6.90
C ARG A 182 -15.51 -2.99 -7.96
N ARG A 183 -14.22 -3.03 -7.62
CA ARG A 183 -13.09 -2.77 -8.52
C ARG A 183 -13.02 -3.71 -9.73
N SER A 184 -13.47 -4.96 -9.57
CA SER A 184 -13.22 -6.07 -10.49
C SER A 184 -14.31 -6.26 -11.55
N ALA A 185 -15.41 -5.51 -11.46
CA ALA A 185 -16.57 -5.63 -12.36
C ALA A 185 -16.41 -4.93 -13.72
N ILE A 186 -15.21 -4.44 -14.07
CA ILE A 186 -14.94 -3.78 -15.36
C ILE A 186 -14.45 -4.83 -16.38
N PRO A 187 -15.22 -5.16 -17.43
CA PRO A 187 -14.82 -6.15 -18.41
C PRO A 187 -13.85 -5.54 -19.42
N VAL A 188 -12.54 -5.51 -19.13
CA VAL A 188 -11.53 -5.26 -20.19
C VAL A 188 -10.25 -6.04 -19.90
N GLY A 189 -9.91 -6.96 -20.81
CA GLY A 189 -8.80 -7.92 -20.72
C GLY A 189 -7.37 -7.35 -20.74
N GLN A 190 -7.15 -6.11 -20.30
CA GLN A 190 -5.81 -5.50 -20.17
C GLN A 190 -5.66 -4.53 -18.98
N MET A 191 -6.61 -4.46 -18.04
CA MET A 191 -6.45 -3.59 -16.86
C MET A 191 -5.61 -4.26 -15.79
N LYS A 192 -4.51 -3.63 -15.37
CA LYS A 192 -3.77 -4.05 -14.16
C LYS A 192 -4.37 -3.32 -12.95
N ALA A 193 -4.92 -4.08 -12.00
CA ALA A 193 -5.32 -3.54 -10.71
C ALA A 193 -4.08 -3.25 -9.86
N VAL A 194 -3.99 -2.05 -9.29
CA VAL A 194 -2.90 -1.68 -8.37
C VAL A 194 -3.50 -1.13 -7.09
N TRP A 195 -2.94 -1.57 -5.97
CA TRP A 195 -3.34 -1.21 -4.61
C TRP A 195 -2.60 0.05 -4.17
N LEU A 196 -3.34 1.00 -3.61
CA LEU A 196 -2.80 2.03 -2.73
C LEU A 196 -3.57 1.90 -1.42
N LEU A 197 -2.89 1.35 -0.42
CA LEU A 197 -3.23 1.48 0.98
C LEU A 197 -2.66 2.81 1.50
#